data_AF-A0A7C6MTU0-F1
#
_entry.id   AF-A0A7C6MTU0-F1
#
_cell.length_a   1.000
_cell.length_b   1.000
_cell.length_c   1.000
_cell.angle_alpha   90.00
_cell.angle_beta   90.00
_cell.angle_gamma   90.00
#
_symmetry.space_group_name_H-M   'P 1'
#
loop_
_entity.id
_entity.type
_entity.pdbx_description
1 polymer ?
#
loop_
_entity_poly.entity_id
_entity_poly.type
_entity_poly.pdbx_seq_one_letter_code
_entity_poly.pdbx_strand_id
1 'polypeptide(L)'
;MKKYTSVCDLCKHEISVAAEFKNTNDLELNISCDCPNMKGLTDKPIVVDAIKEVISDQTKSTLYRLVKDVNHAKECTAYKDIKSAIEAHLGWYYEMY
;
A
#
# COMPACT_ATOMS: atom_id res chain seq x y z
N MET A 1 -9.82 11.38 2.42
CA MET A 1 -9.07 10.17 2.84
C MET A 1 -9.98 8.95 2.95
N LYS A 2 -9.70 7.87 2.21
CA LYS A 2 -10.47 6.60 2.27
C LYS A 2 -9.60 5.52 2.94
N LYS A 3 -10.21 4.68 3.78
CA LYS A 3 -9.51 3.63 4.53
C LYS A 3 -9.84 2.26 3.96
N TYR A 4 -8.83 1.43 3.87
CA TYR A 4 -8.90 0.05 3.40
C TYR A 4 -8.28 -0.84 4.48
N THR A 5 -8.98 -1.91 4.85
CA THR A 5 -8.49 -2.87 5.83
C THR A 5 -8.39 -4.24 5.20
N SER A 6 -7.36 -4.98 5.60
CA SER A 6 -7.08 -6.34 5.14
C SER A 6 -6.37 -7.09 6.25
N VAL A 7 -6.35 -8.42 6.18
CA VAL A 7 -5.63 -9.24 7.15
C VAL A 7 -4.54 -10.00 6.40
N CYS A 8 -3.30 -9.91 6.86
CA CYS A 8 -2.21 -10.66 6.25
C CYS A 8 -2.46 -12.16 6.40
N ASP A 9 -2.50 -12.90 5.30
CA ASP A 9 -2.79 -14.34 5.33
C ASP A 9 -1.72 -15.15 6.08
N LEU A 10 -0.48 -14.66 6.12
CA LEU A 10 0.63 -15.30 6.81
C LEU A 10 0.71 -14.88 8.27
N CYS A 11 0.80 -13.57 8.53
CA CYS A 11 1.07 -13.04 9.87
C CYS A 11 -0.20 -12.87 10.72
N LYS A 12 -1.38 -12.97 10.11
CA LYS A 12 -2.70 -12.77 10.75
C LYS A 12 -2.89 -11.41 11.44
N HIS A 13 -2.02 -10.46 11.18
CA HIS A 13 -2.17 -9.08 11.62
C HIS A 13 -3.02 -8.28 10.62
N GLU A 14 -3.85 -7.39 11.16
CA GLU A 14 -4.59 -6.43 10.35
C GLU A 14 -3.64 -5.39 9.74
N ILE A 15 -3.83 -5.11 8.47
CA ILE A 15 -3.16 -4.05 7.71
C ILE A 15 -4.24 -3.03 7.36
N SER A 16 -4.12 -1.85 7.96
CA SER A 16 -4.93 -0.68 7.67
C SER A 16 -4.15 0.26 6.76
N VAL A 17 -4.75 0.65 5.63
CA VAL A 17 -4.18 1.60 4.66
C VAL A 17 -5.15 2.76 4.49
N ALA A 18 -4.72 3.96 4.87
CA ALA A 18 -5.44 5.18 4.56
C ALA A 18 -4.78 5.88 3.38
N ALA A 19 -5.57 6.17 2.34
CA ALA A 19 -5.10 6.73 1.08
C ALA A 19 -5.72 8.12 0.84
N GLU A 20 -4.89 9.07 0.38
CA GLU A 20 -5.28 10.43 0.03
C GLU A 20 -4.43 10.99 -1.11
N PHE A 21 -5.06 11.44 -2.19
CA PHE A 21 -4.37 12.13 -3.29
C PHE A 21 -3.88 13.51 -2.85
N LYS A 22 -2.59 13.77 -3.03
CA LYS A 22 -2.00 15.11 -2.87
C LYS A 22 -2.07 15.92 -4.17
N ASN A 23 -2.04 15.23 -5.31
CA ASN A 23 -2.29 15.78 -6.64
C ASN A 23 -2.83 14.67 -7.57
N THR A 24 -2.87 14.90 -8.88
CA THR A 24 -3.44 13.97 -9.87
C THR A 24 -2.80 12.57 -9.85
N ASN A 25 -1.51 12.46 -9.52
CA ASN A 25 -0.79 11.19 -9.57
C ASN A 25 -0.28 10.76 -8.19
N ASP A 26 0.12 11.72 -7.35
CA ASP A 26 0.73 11.44 -6.06
C ASP A 26 -0.32 11.09 -5.02
N LEU A 27 -0.18 9.88 -4.47
CA LEU A 27 -1.01 9.32 -3.44
C LEU A 27 -0.19 9.14 -2.15
N GLU A 28 -0.64 9.79 -1.09
CA GLU A 28 -0.12 9.57 0.26
C GLU A 28 -0.83 8.37 0.88
N LEU A 29 -0.03 7.46 1.41
CA LEU A 29 -0.43 6.23 2.08
C LEU A 29 0.03 6.27 3.52
N ASN A 30 -0.93 6.16 4.44
CA ASN A 30 -0.67 5.93 5.86
C ASN A 30 -1.00 4.48 6.16
N ILE A 31 0.04 3.68 6.44
CA ILE A 31 -0.08 2.26 6.74
C ILE A 31 -0.02 2.08 8.25
N SER A 32 -0.92 1.29 8.80
CA SER A 32 -0.93 0.92 10.22
C SER A 32 -1.08 -0.59 10.32
N CYS A 33 -0.17 -1.23 11.05
CA CYS A 33 -0.15 -2.68 11.24
C CYS A 33 0.66 -3.02 12.49
N ASP A 34 0.18 -3.95 13.29
CA ASP A 34 0.90 -4.43 14.49
C ASP A 34 1.99 -5.45 14.16
N CYS A 35 2.13 -5.84 12.89
CA CYS A 35 3.16 -6.76 12.46
C CYS A 35 4.55 -6.12 12.68
N PRO A 36 5.45 -6.75 13.46
CA PRO A 36 6.79 -6.20 13.69
C PRO A 36 7.60 -6.06 12.40
N ASN A 37 7.29 -6.90 11.40
CA ASN A 37 7.90 -6.85 10.07
C ASN A 37 7.36 -5.71 9.19
N MET A 38 6.36 -4.95 9.64
CA MET A 38 5.83 -3.78 8.94
C MET A 38 6.28 -2.46 9.57
N LYS A 39 7.04 -2.48 10.67
CA LYS A 39 7.43 -1.26 11.41
C LYS A 39 8.00 -0.16 10.52
N GLY A 40 8.94 -0.51 9.62
CA GLY A 40 9.56 0.46 8.71
C GLY A 40 8.60 1.12 7.70
N LEU A 41 7.41 0.55 7.50
CA LEU A 41 6.33 1.09 6.66
C LEU A 41 5.25 1.83 7.47
N THR A 42 5.10 1.50 8.77
CA THR A 42 4.05 2.09 9.62
C THR A 42 4.47 3.38 10.31
N ASP A 43 5.78 3.65 10.37
CA ASP A 43 6.32 4.79 11.12
C ASP A 43 6.15 6.14 10.39
N LYS A 44 5.90 6.14 9.08
CA LYS A 44 5.78 7.37 8.28
C LYS A 44 4.80 7.23 7.12
N PRO A 45 4.15 8.34 6.71
CA PRO A 45 3.43 8.38 5.45
C PRO A 45 4.37 8.08 4.29
N ILE A 46 3.85 7.35 3.29
CA ILE A 46 4.56 7.02 2.07
C ILE A 46 3.85 7.71 0.92
N VAL A 47 4.58 8.48 0.12
CA VAL A 47 4.04 9.07 -1.09
C VAL A 47 4.48 8.23 -2.29
N VAL A 48 3.52 7.82 -3.09
CA VAL A 48 3.76 7.03 -4.32
C VAL A 48 2.98 7.62 -5.48
N ASP A 49 3.48 7.43 -6.70
CA ASP A 49 2.72 7.70 -7.92
C ASP A 49 1.72 6.54 -8.12
N ALA A 50 0.44 6.80 -7.86
CA ALA A 50 -0.59 5.77 -7.86
C ALA A 50 -0.73 5.08 -9.22
N ILE A 51 -0.72 5.84 -10.32
CA ILE A 51 -0.83 5.29 -11.67
C ILE A 51 0.36 4.37 -11.92
N LYS A 52 1.56 4.86 -11.65
CA LYS A 52 2.80 4.10 -11.85
C LYS A 52 2.82 2.83 -11.01
N GLU A 53 2.38 2.86 -9.75
CA GLU A 53 2.34 1.67 -8.89
C GLU A 53 1.37 0.59 -9.41
N VAL A 54 0.27 1.00 -10.04
CA VAL A 54 -0.71 0.06 -10.62
C VAL A 54 -0.17 -0.57 -11.90
N ILE A 55 0.33 0.25 -12.84
CA ILE A 55 0.71 -0.21 -14.18
C ILE A 55 2.12 -0.80 -14.28
N SER A 56 3.01 -0.49 -13.33
CA SER A 56 4.40 -0.94 -13.39
C SER A 56 4.55 -2.39 -12.95
N ASP A 57 5.55 -3.07 -13.52
CA ASP A 57 6.05 -4.33 -12.99
C ASP A 57 6.42 -4.18 -11.51
N GLN A 58 6.20 -5.24 -10.74
CA GLN A 58 6.50 -5.30 -9.31
C GLN A 58 7.96 -4.88 -8.99
N THR A 59 8.93 -5.19 -9.85
CA THR A 59 10.34 -4.82 -9.65
C THR A 59 10.62 -3.31 -9.75
N LYS A 60 9.72 -2.55 -10.38
CA LYS A 60 9.82 -1.08 -10.55
C LYS A 60 8.96 -0.32 -9.53
N SER A 61 8.08 -1.01 -8.81
CA SER A 61 7.21 -0.44 -7.80
C SER A 61 8.01 0.03 -6.58
N THR A 62 7.77 1.28 -6.19
CA THR A 62 8.34 1.89 -4.99
C THR A 62 7.82 1.18 -3.75
N LEU A 63 6.51 0.89 -3.73
CA LEU A 63 5.87 0.13 -2.66
C LEU A 63 6.51 -1.25 -2.53
N TYR A 64 6.73 -1.97 -3.64
CA TYR A 64 7.34 -3.29 -3.59
C TYR A 64 8.75 -3.26 -3.03
N ARG A 65 9.57 -2.25 -3.37
CA ARG A 65 10.93 -2.12 -2.81
C ARG A 65 10.87 -1.92 -1.30
N LEU A 66 10.00 -1.02 -0.83
CA LEU A 66 9.83 -0.75 0.59
C LEU A 66 9.28 -1.97 1.34
N VAL A 67 8.32 -2.69 0.76
CA VAL A 67 7.79 -3.93 1.34
C VAL A 67 8.83 -5.03 1.30
N LYS A 68 9.52 -5.27 0.19
CA LYS A 68 10.54 -6.33 0.05
C LYS A 68 11.64 -6.20 1.10
N ASP A 69 12.08 -4.99 1.41
CA ASP A 69 13.13 -4.75 2.39
C ASP A 69 12.69 -5.07 3.83
N VAL A 70 11.37 -5.07 4.09
CA VAL A 70 10.79 -5.46 5.39
C VAL A 70 10.12 -6.84 5.35
N ASN A 71 9.98 -7.44 4.17
CA ASN A 71 9.23 -8.66 3.96
C ASN A 71 10.06 -9.89 4.32
N HIS A 72 9.84 -10.37 5.53
CA HIS A 72 10.42 -11.60 6.09
C HIS A 72 10.05 -12.90 5.34
N ALA A 73 9.05 -12.91 4.45
CA ALA A 73 8.66 -14.11 3.71
C ALA A 73 8.10 -13.78 2.31
N LYS A 74 8.44 -14.59 1.30
CA LYS A 74 7.86 -14.49 -0.05
C LYS A 74 6.32 -14.55 -0.08
N GLU A 75 5.72 -15.09 0.99
CA GLU A 75 4.29 -15.38 1.10
C GLU A 75 3.48 -14.31 1.85
N CYS A 76 4.10 -13.23 2.34
CA CYS A 76 3.37 -12.13 2.97
C CYS A 76 2.51 -11.39 1.93
N THR A 77 1.22 -11.20 2.23
CA THR A 77 0.27 -10.53 1.33
C THR A 77 0.27 -9.01 1.43
N ALA A 78 1.04 -8.42 2.36
CA ALA A 78 1.02 -6.98 2.62
C ALA A 78 1.19 -6.11 1.37
N TYR A 79 2.14 -6.47 0.49
CA TYR A 79 2.32 -5.75 -0.78
C TYR A 79 1.07 -5.80 -1.65
N LYS A 80 0.47 -6.98 -1.81
CA LYS A 80 -0.74 -7.19 -2.63
C LYS A 80 -1.92 -6.43 -2.04
N ASP A 81 -2.07 -6.46 -0.72
CA ASP A 81 -3.18 -5.82 -0.02
C ASP A 81 -3.10 -4.30 -0.11
N ILE A 82 -1.90 -3.73 0.07
CA ILE A 82 -1.67 -2.28 -0.11
C ILE A 82 -1.86 -1.90 -1.58
N LYS A 83 -1.35 -2.68 -2.54
CA LYS A 83 -1.56 -2.42 -3.97
C LYS A 83 -3.05 -2.43 -4.34
N SER A 84 -3.81 -3.39 -3.81
CA SER A 84 -5.26 -3.46 -4.02
C SER A 84 -5.99 -2.23 -3.46
N ALA A 85 -5.53 -1.70 -2.33
CA ALA A 85 -6.05 -0.44 -1.77
C ALA A 85 -5.78 0.76 -2.69
N ILE A 86 -4.59 0.84 -3.29
CA ILE A 86 -4.26 1.88 -4.29
C ILE A 86 -5.18 1.75 -5.51
N GLU A 87 -5.33 0.55 -6.07
CA GLU A 87 -6.20 0.28 -7.23
C GLU A 87 -7.65 0.68 -6.94
N ALA A 88 -8.18 0.29 -5.78
CA ALA A 88 -9.53 0.64 -5.37
C ALA A 88 -9.70 2.14 -5.09
N HIS A 89 -8.66 2.84 -4.67
CA HIS A 89 -8.69 4.29 -4.47
C HIS A 89 -8.63 5.05 -5.79
N LEU A 90 -7.80 4.58 -6.72
CA LEU A 90 -7.64 5.13 -8.05
C LEU A 90 -8.94 4.96 -8.85
N GLY A 91 -9.56 3.78 -8.83
CA GLY A 91 -10.86 3.54 -9.46
C GLY A 91 -11.93 4.49 -8.94
N TRP A 92 -12.06 4.63 -7.62
CA TRP A 92 -12.97 5.59 -7.02
C TRP A 92 -12.69 7.04 -7.43
N TYR A 93 -11.42 7.46 -7.48
CA TYR A 93 -11.06 8.82 -7.86
C TYR A 93 -11.48 9.16 -9.30
N TYR A 94 -11.27 8.23 -10.24
CA TYR A 94 -11.70 8.39 -11.65
C TYR A 94 -13.20 8.16 -11.88
N GLU A 95 -13.91 7.50 -10.98
CA GLU A 95 -15.38 7.41 -11.05
C GLU A 95 -16.07 8.68 -10.55
N MET A 96 -15.39 9.48 -9.72
CA MET A 96 -15.94 10.72 -9.15
C MET A 96 -15.58 11.98 -9.96
N TYR A 97 -14.80 11.85 -11.03
CA TYR A 97 -14.34 12.93 -11.93
C TYR A 97 -14.72 12.62 -13.37
#